data_AF-A0A8J3ZYG3-F1
#
_entry.id   AF-A0A8J3ZYG3-F1
#
_cell.length_a   1.000
_cell.length_b   1.000
_cell.length_c   1.000
_cell.angle_alpha   90.00
_cell.angle_beta   90.00
_cell.angle_gamma   90.00
#
_symmetry.space_group_name_H-M   'P 1'
#
loop_
_entity.id
_entity.type
_entity.pdbx_description
1 polymer ?
#
loop_
_entity_poly.entity_id
_entity_poly.type
_entity_poly.pdbx_seq_one_letter_code
_entity_poly.pdbx_strand_id
1 'polypeptide(L)'
;MYGGIMGHDGEQRPDRTDTAAVSGDPSRYAYARAALHRDDDPAGPPAERRVELALRSLTGVTDGPVPQADLDAIDGLRLRTSGATAFNQLSTLRNLQWLSIETTVPFDLAPLVDAVAGADALGDLSLSGPVDDIAPLARLHGLRILRLENTGVTDVRPLAGLAYLHDVGITDGPLADLSPLAALPLTRLFVYDTRVTDIGPLTGHPSLQVLGLCGCRIDDLSPTATMPSLHYVNLSRSRFVGLDALRTRLPHVTFEARADDAGPTPPEPATAAPTTAGPDARDAATLLARYRETEDFEERCALELPLVASRDPEAVQEVVRDREITAYTVRGMLFRDGVGNLPFAANPWGVGSGDDWSAALDRVWAPVADHAPRFVAAVRARTVALVLLADPQGSTHLAYLSVLSDADEPGSGPGLDDPRPDLYLQIVLGRAPEPTDATAVVPVMAGPVPRPVRDFRAAHAGFGRLRAEVDRNVDDWFGRGTGFATGRLDGLPPDRFVVGAGMIDWQGYLFDLDVLDDDGAPTVVSWAFKESGRISDHTSFWDWVDSDGAEVAFHG
;
A
#
# COMPACT_ATOMS: atom_id res chain seq x y z
N MET A 1 9.52 -14.03 22.96
CA MET A 1 10.25 -15.26 23.35
C MET A 1 9.75 -16.37 22.42
N TYR A 2 10.66 -17.05 21.70
CA TYR A 2 10.47 -18.19 20.78
C TYR A 2 9.50 -19.28 21.31
N GLY A 3 8.85 -20.17 20.54
CA GLY A 3 8.94 -20.60 19.13
C GLY A 3 8.33 -22.00 18.96
N GLY A 4 8.14 -22.46 17.71
CA GLY A 4 7.99 -23.87 17.27
C GLY A 4 6.66 -24.56 17.63
N ILE A 5 5.96 -25.28 16.75
CA ILE A 5 6.43 -26.45 16.00
C ILE A 5 5.67 -26.56 14.66
N MET A 6 6.45 -26.66 13.57
CA MET A 6 6.08 -27.18 12.25
C MET A 6 6.02 -28.71 12.23
N GLY A 7 5.30 -29.27 11.25
CA GLY A 7 5.52 -30.60 10.66
C GLY A 7 4.31 -31.05 9.84
N HIS A 8 4.20 -30.70 8.56
CA HIS A 8 4.74 -31.35 7.34
C HIS A 8 4.01 -32.63 6.90
N ASP A 9 3.36 -32.52 5.73
CA ASP A 9 3.36 -33.43 4.57
C ASP A 9 2.79 -32.58 3.40
N GLY A 10 3.36 -32.45 2.20
CA GLY A 10 4.43 -33.20 1.55
C GLY A 10 4.11 -33.38 0.06
N GLU A 11 3.83 -32.32 -0.71
CA GLU A 11 3.90 -32.36 -2.18
C GLU A 11 4.68 -31.16 -2.72
N GLN A 12 5.94 -31.42 -3.06
CA GLN A 12 6.83 -30.49 -3.74
C GLN A 12 6.36 -30.31 -5.19
N ARG A 13 5.92 -29.09 -5.53
CA ARG A 13 5.88 -28.64 -6.94
C ARG A 13 7.31 -28.36 -7.42
N PRO A 14 7.64 -28.67 -8.68
CA PRO A 14 9.00 -28.57 -9.17
C PRO A 14 9.45 -27.11 -9.19
N ASP A 15 10.66 -26.93 -8.65
CA ASP A 15 11.48 -25.73 -8.64
C ASP A 15 11.58 -25.14 -10.05
N ARG A 16 10.87 -24.04 -10.31
CA ARG A 16 11.07 -23.24 -11.53
C ARG A 16 12.32 -22.40 -11.29
N THR A 17 13.43 -22.98 -11.73
CA THR A 17 14.75 -22.38 -11.92
C THR A 17 14.70 -20.87 -12.17
N ASP A 18 15.47 -20.14 -11.36
CA ASP A 18 16.08 -18.85 -11.63
C ASP A 18 16.09 -18.47 -13.12
N THR A 19 15.08 -17.71 -13.55
CA THR A 19 15.31 -16.66 -14.53
C THR A 19 15.53 -15.41 -13.73
N ALA A 20 16.79 -15.00 -13.61
CA ALA A 20 17.17 -13.70 -13.09
C ALA A 20 16.21 -12.63 -13.62
N ALA A 21 15.71 -11.80 -12.72
CA ALA A 21 15.04 -10.56 -13.07
C ALA A 21 16.01 -9.72 -13.92
N VAL A 22 15.90 -9.84 -15.24
CA VAL A 22 16.64 -9.00 -16.18
C VAL A 22 15.85 -7.71 -16.29
N SER A 23 16.52 -6.65 -15.84
CA SER A 23 16.23 -5.24 -16.09
C SER A 23 15.53 -4.95 -17.43
N GLY A 24 14.43 -4.21 -17.37
CA GLY A 24 14.04 -3.21 -18.37
C GLY A 24 13.80 -3.69 -19.80
N ASP A 25 12.61 -4.24 -20.07
CA ASP A 25 12.01 -4.19 -21.42
C ASP A 25 10.70 -3.38 -21.38
N PRO A 26 10.75 -2.05 -21.60
CA PRO A 26 9.61 -1.13 -21.49
C PRO A 26 8.55 -1.33 -22.58
N SER A 27 8.91 -1.98 -23.70
CA SER A 27 8.02 -2.30 -24.83
C SER A 27 6.92 -3.29 -24.44
N ARG A 28 7.10 -4.03 -23.34
CA ARG A 28 6.09 -4.94 -22.78
C ARG A 28 4.93 -4.21 -22.07
N TYR A 29 5.10 -2.94 -21.70
CA TYR A 29 4.22 -2.27 -20.73
C TYR A 29 3.19 -1.30 -21.32
N ALA A 30 3.38 -0.77 -22.54
CA ALA A 30 2.34 0.03 -23.22
C ALA A 30 1.06 -0.77 -23.52
N TYR A 31 1.16 -2.10 -23.57
CA TYR A 31 0.05 -2.99 -23.87
C TYR A 31 -0.59 -3.56 -22.60
N ALA A 32 0.20 -3.72 -21.51
CA ALA A 32 -0.09 -4.48 -20.28
C ALA A 32 -1.43 -4.20 -19.57
N ARG A 33 -2.06 -3.05 -19.82
CA ARG A 33 -3.19 -2.56 -19.02
C ARG A 33 -4.45 -2.16 -19.78
N ALA A 34 -4.56 -2.40 -21.08
CA ALA A 34 -5.83 -2.11 -21.77
C ALA A 34 -7.03 -2.85 -21.15
N ALA A 35 -6.79 -4.06 -20.64
CA ALA A 35 -7.73 -4.85 -19.87
C ALA A 35 -8.11 -4.30 -18.48
N LEU A 36 -7.48 -3.25 -17.96
CA LEU A 36 -7.67 -2.78 -16.58
C LEU A 36 -8.01 -1.28 -16.47
N HIS A 37 -8.05 -0.55 -17.60
CA HIS A 37 -8.54 0.83 -17.64
C HIS A 37 -10.07 0.87 -17.48
N ARG A 38 -10.56 1.92 -16.81
CA ARG A 38 -12.00 2.27 -16.81
C ARG A 38 -12.35 2.88 -18.17
N ASP A 39 -13.52 2.59 -18.75
CA ASP A 39 -13.93 3.18 -20.03
C ASP A 39 -14.21 4.68 -19.91
N ASP A 40 -14.41 5.19 -18.69
CA ASP A 40 -14.65 6.61 -18.41
C ASP A 40 -13.35 7.44 -18.34
N ASP A 41 -12.18 6.80 -18.49
CA ASP A 41 -10.88 7.46 -18.57
C ASP A 41 -10.68 8.00 -20.01
N PRO A 42 -10.74 9.32 -20.25
CA PRO A 42 -10.55 9.90 -21.58
C PRO A 42 -9.11 9.71 -22.13
N ALA A 43 -8.17 9.28 -21.28
CA ALA A 43 -6.81 8.87 -21.67
C ALA A 43 -6.67 7.34 -21.86
N GLY A 44 -7.71 6.56 -21.57
CA GLY A 44 -7.73 5.11 -21.72
C GLY A 44 -7.89 4.63 -23.18
N PRO A 45 -7.51 3.39 -23.51
CA PRO A 45 -7.66 2.85 -24.85
C PRO A 45 -9.14 2.63 -25.23
N PRO A 46 -9.49 2.67 -26.53
CA PRO A 46 -10.88 2.48 -26.98
C PRO A 46 -11.45 1.13 -26.51
N ALA A 47 -12.66 1.15 -25.94
CA ALA A 47 -13.33 -0.03 -25.39
C ALA A 47 -13.51 -1.17 -26.42
N GLU A 48 -13.66 -0.81 -27.69
CA GLU A 48 -13.78 -1.74 -28.82
C GLU A 48 -12.49 -2.56 -29.07
N ARG A 49 -11.33 -2.01 -28.72
CA ARG A 49 -10.01 -2.63 -28.93
C ARG A 49 -9.46 -3.26 -27.67
N ARG A 50 -10.24 -3.29 -26.58
CA ARG A 50 -9.77 -3.67 -25.25
C ARG A 50 -9.25 -5.10 -25.19
N VAL A 51 -9.96 -6.04 -25.81
CA VAL A 51 -9.51 -7.44 -25.92
C VAL A 51 -8.26 -7.54 -26.79
N GLU A 52 -8.22 -6.88 -27.95
CA GLU A 52 -7.05 -6.90 -28.84
C GLU A 52 -5.78 -6.42 -28.10
N LEU A 53 -5.90 -5.30 -27.38
CA LEU A 53 -4.79 -4.71 -26.65
C LEU A 53 -4.36 -5.58 -25.45
N ALA A 54 -5.30 -6.24 -24.79
CA ALA A 54 -5.01 -7.23 -23.75
C ALA A 54 -4.25 -8.46 -24.30
N LEU A 55 -4.55 -8.91 -25.51
CA LEU A 55 -3.80 -9.99 -26.15
C LEU A 55 -2.39 -9.56 -26.53
N ARG A 56 -2.25 -8.34 -27.08
CA ARG A 56 -0.93 -7.76 -27.39
C ARG A 56 -0.08 -7.58 -26.14
N SER A 57 -0.71 -7.25 -25.01
CA SER A 57 -0.07 -7.25 -23.69
C SER A 57 0.55 -8.59 -23.35
N LEU A 58 -0.27 -9.63 -23.38
CA LEU A 58 0.15 -10.94 -22.88
C LEU A 58 1.21 -11.57 -23.79
N THR A 59 1.18 -11.24 -25.07
CA THR A 59 2.09 -11.80 -26.08
C THR A 59 3.32 -10.94 -26.34
N GLY A 60 3.32 -9.65 -25.98
CA GLY A 60 4.38 -8.71 -26.30
C GLY A 60 4.46 -8.31 -27.78
N VAL A 61 3.46 -8.66 -28.59
CA VAL A 61 3.45 -8.39 -30.03
C VAL A 61 2.88 -7.00 -30.32
N THR A 62 3.78 -6.08 -30.65
CA THR A 62 3.46 -4.65 -30.81
C THR A 62 2.93 -4.29 -32.19
N ASP A 63 3.38 -4.99 -33.24
CA ASP A 63 2.99 -4.70 -34.63
C ASP A 63 2.53 -5.97 -35.38
N GLY A 64 1.57 -5.78 -36.29
CA GLY A 64 1.01 -6.87 -37.09
C GLY A 64 0.06 -7.81 -36.31
N PRO A 65 -0.36 -8.93 -36.92
CA PRO A 65 -1.20 -9.92 -36.26
C PRO A 65 -0.42 -10.68 -35.18
N VAL A 66 -1.04 -10.91 -34.02
CA VAL A 66 -0.48 -11.75 -32.96
C VAL A 66 -0.38 -13.20 -33.47
N PRO A 67 0.81 -13.84 -33.45
CA PRO A 67 0.97 -15.22 -33.89
C PRO A 67 0.12 -16.19 -33.08
N GLN A 68 -0.45 -17.20 -33.74
CA GLN A 68 -1.32 -18.18 -33.06
C GLN A 68 -0.58 -18.95 -31.96
N ALA A 69 0.72 -19.21 -32.11
CA ALA A 69 1.51 -19.88 -31.06
C ALA A 69 1.54 -19.08 -29.74
N ASP A 70 1.55 -17.75 -29.82
CA ASP A 70 1.53 -16.88 -28.65
C ASP A 70 0.13 -16.79 -28.04
N LEU A 71 -0.92 -16.79 -28.88
CA LEU A 71 -2.31 -16.88 -28.43
C LEU A 71 -2.62 -18.22 -27.76
N ASP A 72 -2.05 -19.32 -28.27
CA ASP A 72 -2.20 -20.66 -27.71
C ASP A 72 -1.49 -20.79 -26.35
N ALA A 73 -0.54 -19.90 -26.02
CA ALA A 73 0.10 -19.85 -24.71
C ALA A 73 -0.76 -19.15 -23.64
N ILE A 74 -1.83 -18.45 -24.03
CA ILE A 74 -2.74 -17.77 -23.12
C ILE A 74 -3.76 -18.77 -22.58
N ASP A 75 -3.64 -19.11 -21.30
CA ASP A 75 -4.59 -19.95 -20.57
C ASP A 75 -5.58 -19.14 -19.70
N GLY A 76 -5.40 -17.82 -19.66
CA GLY A 76 -6.06 -16.96 -18.68
C GLY A 76 -6.16 -15.51 -19.09
N LEU A 77 -7.30 -14.88 -18.81
CA LEU A 77 -7.50 -13.47 -19.11
C LEU A 77 -8.35 -12.78 -18.04
N ARG A 78 -7.95 -11.57 -17.63
CA ARG A 78 -8.77 -10.64 -16.86
C ARG A 78 -9.08 -9.44 -17.73
N LEU A 79 -10.31 -8.94 -17.71
CA LEU A 79 -10.78 -7.77 -18.44
C LEU A 79 -11.62 -6.90 -17.51
N ARG A 80 -11.49 -5.59 -17.63
CA ARG A 80 -12.37 -4.55 -17.10
C ARG A 80 -13.10 -3.94 -18.27
N THR A 81 -14.39 -3.75 -18.13
CA THR A 81 -15.25 -3.19 -19.18
C THR A 81 -16.22 -2.22 -18.54
N SER A 82 -16.50 -1.09 -19.18
CA SER A 82 -17.56 -0.18 -18.76
C SER A 82 -18.35 0.39 -19.93
N GLY A 83 -18.54 -0.41 -20.99
CA GLY A 83 -19.18 0.00 -22.24
C GLY A 83 -19.22 -1.08 -23.33
N ALA A 84 -19.48 -0.67 -24.59
CA ALA A 84 -19.58 -1.57 -25.74
C ALA A 84 -18.22 -2.23 -26.05
N THR A 85 -18.01 -3.43 -25.51
CA THR A 85 -16.76 -4.19 -25.69
C THR A 85 -16.93 -5.25 -26.78
N ALA A 86 -15.98 -5.29 -27.72
CA ALA A 86 -15.95 -6.32 -28.76
C ALA A 86 -15.19 -7.55 -28.23
N PHE A 87 -15.92 -8.66 -28.03
CA PHE A 87 -15.34 -9.91 -27.49
C PHE A 87 -14.87 -10.89 -28.57
N ASN A 88 -15.04 -10.58 -29.86
CA ASN A 88 -14.82 -11.52 -30.96
C ASN A 88 -13.41 -12.14 -30.98
N GLN A 89 -12.39 -11.42 -30.50
CA GLN A 89 -11.02 -11.92 -30.42
C GLN A 89 -10.85 -13.02 -29.35
N LEU A 90 -11.73 -13.14 -28.36
CA LEU A 90 -11.69 -14.24 -27.39
C LEU A 90 -11.84 -15.61 -28.06
N SER A 91 -12.57 -15.69 -29.18
CA SER A 91 -12.72 -16.92 -29.97
C SER A 91 -11.40 -17.45 -30.54
N THR A 92 -10.33 -16.64 -30.54
CA THR A 92 -9.00 -17.05 -31.02
C THR A 92 -8.15 -17.76 -29.96
N LEU A 93 -8.55 -17.71 -28.68
CA LEU A 93 -7.84 -18.28 -27.54
C LEU A 93 -8.25 -19.74 -27.33
N ARG A 94 -7.55 -20.67 -27.99
CA ARG A 94 -7.91 -22.09 -28.01
C ARG A 94 -7.71 -22.80 -26.68
N ASN A 95 -6.80 -22.27 -25.85
CA ASN A 95 -6.42 -22.87 -24.57
C ASN A 95 -6.90 -22.06 -23.35
N LEU A 96 -7.83 -21.11 -23.55
CA LEU A 96 -8.37 -20.31 -22.46
C LEU A 96 -9.07 -21.18 -21.42
N GLN A 97 -8.55 -21.21 -20.20
CA GLN A 97 -9.06 -22.02 -19.09
C GLN A 97 -9.84 -21.17 -18.08
N TRP A 98 -9.42 -19.92 -17.88
CA TRP A 98 -10.08 -19.00 -16.96
C TRP A 98 -10.28 -17.61 -17.54
N LEU A 99 -11.41 -16.99 -17.20
CA LEU A 99 -11.76 -15.63 -17.63
C LEU A 99 -12.35 -14.85 -16.46
N SER A 100 -11.86 -13.63 -16.26
CA SER A 100 -12.38 -12.70 -15.25
C SER A 100 -12.83 -11.41 -15.90
N ILE A 101 -14.09 -11.02 -15.75
CA ILE A 101 -14.63 -9.75 -16.21
C ILE A 101 -15.02 -8.91 -15.00
N GLU A 102 -14.56 -7.67 -14.94
CA GLU A 102 -15.01 -6.68 -13.97
C GLU A 102 -15.67 -5.53 -14.72
N THR A 103 -16.82 -5.07 -14.23
CA THR A 103 -17.58 -3.99 -14.83
C THR A 103 -18.12 -3.03 -13.79
N THR A 104 -18.19 -1.75 -14.14
CA THR A 104 -18.81 -0.72 -13.30
C THR A 104 -20.17 -0.26 -13.82
N VAL A 105 -20.60 -0.76 -14.99
CA VAL A 105 -21.88 -0.43 -15.62
C VAL A 105 -22.67 -1.70 -15.95
N PRO A 106 -24.01 -1.61 -16.09
CA PRO A 106 -24.83 -2.76 -16.44
C PRO A 106 -24.28 -3.52 -17.64
N PHE A 107 -24.07 -4.83 -17.48
CA PHE A 107 -23.34 -5.64 -18.45
C PHE A 107 -24.21 -6.75 -19.05
N ASP A 108 -24.40 -6.70 -20.37
CA ASP A 108 -25.03 -7.78 -21.13
C ASP A 108 -24.02 -8.91 -21.38
N LEU A 109 -24.34 -10.07 -20.83
CA LEU A 109 -23.47 -11.24 -20.85
C LEU A 109 -23.55 -12.02 -22.18
N ALA A 110 -24.57 -11.81 -23.01
CA ALA A 110 -24.78 -12.61 -24.21
C ALA A 110 -23.63 -12.51 -25.24
N PRO A 111 -23.11 -11.31 -25.60
CA PRO A 111 -22.00 -11.18 -26.54
C PRO A 111 -20.71 -11.84 -26.04
N LEU A 112 -20.48 -11.83 -24.73
CA LEU A 112 -19.33 -12.50 -24.12
C LEU A 112 -19.45 -14.02 -24.29
N VAL A 113 -20.60 -14.58 -23.90
CA VAL A 113 -20.85 -16.02 -24.01
C VAL A 113 -20.78 -16.49 -25.46
N ASP A 114 -21.31 -15.72 -26.41
CA ASP A 114 -21.20 -16.03 -27.83
C ASP A 114 -19.74 -16.13 -28.29
N ALA A 115 -18.87 -15.24 -27.80
CA ALA A 115 -17.46 -15.24 -28.14
C ALA A 115 -16.67 -16.41 -27.54
N VAL A 116 -17.06 -16.91 -26.37
CA VAL A 116 -16.37 -18.00 -25.68
C VAL A 116 -17.09 -19.35 -25.73
N ALA A 117 -18.24 -19.45 -26.42
CA ALA A 117 -19.03 -20.68 -26.49
C ALA A 117 -18.27 -21.87 -27.10
N GLY A 118 -17.24 -21.61 -27.93
CA GLY A 118 -16.37 -22.64 -28.52
C GLY A 118 -15.07 -22.89 -27.74
N ALA A 119 -14.86 -22.24 -26.59
CA ALA A 119 -13.67 -22.43 -25.77
C ALA A 119 -13.85 -23.65 -24.84
N ASP A 120 -13.65 -24.85 -25.38
CA ASP A 120 -13.86 -26.13 -24.68
C ASP A 120 -13.04 -26.28 -23.38
N ALA A 121 -11.92 -25.54 -23.28
CA ALA A 121 -11.06 -25.54 -22.11
C ALA A 121 -11.53 -24.63 -20.97
N LEU A 122 -12.46 -23.69 -21.23
CA LEU A 122 -12.91 -22.69 -20.26
C LEU A 122 -13.68 -23.36 -19.13
N GLY A 123 -13.02 -23.49 -17.99
CA GLY A 123 -13.58 -24.06 -16.77
C GLY A 123 -13.98 -22.99 -15.76
N ASP A 124 -13.32 -21.82 -15.77
CA ASP A 124 -13.40 -20.89 -14.66
C ASP A 124 -13.85 -19.51 -15.17
N LEU A 125 -14.96 -19.01 -14.64
CA LEU A 125 -15.50 -17.70 -14.98
C LEU A 125 -15.73 -16.87 -13.72
N SER A 126 -15.19 -15.65 -13.72
CA SER A 126 -15.44 -14.65 -12.70
C SER A 126 -16.08 -13.42 -13.31
N LEU A 127 -17.20 -12.96 -12.76
CA LEU A 127 -17.89 -11.74 -13.13
C LEU A 127 -18.04 -10.85 -11.89
N SER A 128 -17.52 -9.64 -11.94
CA SER A 128 -17.64 -8.65 -10.87
C SER A 128 -18.32 -7.39 -11.40
N GLY A 129 -19.39 -6.92 -10.75
CA GLY A 129 -20.14 -5.74 -11.17
C GLY A 129 -21.61 -6.02 -11.55
N PRO A 130 -22.37 -4.98 -11.97
CA PRO A 130 -23.82 -5.06 -12.15
C PRO A 130 -24.21 -5.94 -13.35
N VAL A 131 -24.26 -7.24 -13.11
CA VAL A 131 -24.83 -8.27 -13.99
C VAL A 131 -26.13 -8.76 -13.37
N ASP A 132 -27.25 -8.60 -14.07
CA ASP A 132 -28.56 -9.01 -13.56
C ASP A 132 -29.02 -10.34 -14.18
N ASP A 133 -28.78 -10.53 -15.48
CA ASP A 133 -29.19 -11.70 -16.26
C ASP A 133 -27.99 -12.61 -16.58
N ILE A 134 -28.03 -13.82 -16.01
CA ILE A 134 -27.05 -14.87 -16.25
C ILE A 134 -27.59 -16.02 -17.12
N ALA A 135 -28.77 -15.87 -17.75
CA ALA A 135 -29.33 -16.85 -18.67
C ALA A 135 -28.33 -17.34 -19.74
N PRO A 136 -27.46 -16.48 -20.33
CA PRO A 136 -26.47 -16.92 -21.29
C PRO A 136 -25.51 -18.01 -20.75
N LEU A 137 -25.22 -18.05 -19.45
CA LEU A 137 -24.27 -19.02 -18.86
C LEU A 137 -24.71 -20.47 -19.03
N ALA A 138 -26.00 -20.74 -19.25
CA ALA A 138 -26.52 -22.10 -19.48
C ALA A 138 -25.87 -22.81 -20.68
N ARG A 139 -25.19 -22.08 -21.57
CA ARG A 139 -24.47 -22.60 -22.75
C ARG A 139 -23.04 -23.03 -22.47
N LEU A 140 -22.46 -22.63 -21.34
CA LEU A 140 -21.07 -22.93 -20.98
C LEU A 140 -21.00 -24.27 -20.23
N HIS A 141 -21.34 -25.36 -20.90
CA HIS A 141 -21.47 -26.69 -20.29
C HIS A 141 -20.17 -27.20 -19.63
N GLY A 142 -19.01 -26.70 -20.04
CA GLY A 142 -17.70 -27.06 -19.48
C GLY A 142 -17.34 -26.34 -18.18
N LEU A 143 -18.16 -25.39 -17.72
CA LEU A 143 -17.86 -24.56 -16.55
C LEU A 143 -17.78 -25.41 -15.27
N ARG A 144 -16.72 -25.19 -14.53
CA ARG A 144 -16.31 -25.89 -13.29
C ARG A 144 -16.35 -24.96 -12.09
N ILE A 145 -15.91 -23.71 -12.29
CA ILE A 145 -15.84 -22.67 -11.26
C ILE A 145 -16.57 -21.42 -11.75
N LEU A 146 -17.49 -20.91 -10.93
CA LEU A 146 -18.19 -19.65 -11.17
C LEU A 146 -18.03 -18.72 -9.97
N ARG A 147 -17.67 -17.47 -10.22
CA ARG A 147 -17.66 -16.38 -9.25
C ARG A 147 -18.52 -15.23 -9.77
N LEU A 148 -19.48 -14.81 -8.96
CA LEU A 148 -20.34 -13.65 -9.20
C LEU A 148 -20.18 -12.72 -8.00
N GLU A 149 -19.61 -11.55 -8.20
CA GLU A 149 -19.33 -10.58 -7.14
C GLU A 149 -20.00 -9.25 -7.45
N ASN A 150 -20.66 -8.63 -6.47
CA ASN A 150 -21.33 -7.34 -6.64
C ASN A 150 -22.32 -7.34 -7.82
N THR A 151 -23.06 -8.43 -7.98
CA THR A 151 -24.00 -8.63 -9.10
C THR A 151 -25.45 -8.40 -8.66
N GLY A 152 -26.33 -8.05 -9.59
CA GLY A 152 -27.78 -7.96 -9.34
C GLY A 152 -28.52 -9.28 -9.55
N VAL A 153 -27.80 -10.41 -9.64
CA VAL A 153 -28.38 -11.73 -9.89
C VAL A 153 -29.34 -12.13 -8.78
N THR A 154 -30.60 -12.35 -9.16
CA THR A 154 -31.65 -12.89 -8.28
C THR A 154 -32.05 -14.31 -8.64
N ASP A 155 -31.78 -14.73 -9.86
CA ASP A 155 -32.20 -16.02 -10.41
C ASP A 155 -31.00 -16.82 -10.92
N VAL A 156 -30.73 -17.95 -10.25
CA VAL A 156 -29.64 -18.88 -10.57
C VAL A 156 -30.12 -20.15 -11.29
N ARG A 157 -31.39 -20.21 -11.73
CA ARG A 157 -31.90 -21.32 -12.56
C ARG A 157 -31.07 -21.63 -13.80
N PRO A 158 -30.45 -20.65 -14.50
CA PRO A 158 -29.58 -20.94 -15.64
C PRO A 158 -28.41 -21.88 -15.31
N LEU A 159 -27.99 -21.97 -14.04
CA LEU A 159 -26.87 -22.82 -13.63
C LEU A 159 -27.25 -24.30 -13.47
N ALA A 160 -28.53 -24.63 -13.33
CA ALA A 160 -28.99 -25.98 -12.95
C ALA A 160 -28.59 -27.10 -13.94
N GLY A 161 -28.25 -26.76 -15.18
CA GLY A 161 -27.81 -27.70 -16.22
C GLY A 161 -26.29 -27.87 -16.34
N LEU A 162 -25.49 -27.17 -15.54
CA LEU A 162 -24.03 -27.17 -15.65
C LEU A 162 -23.41 -28.34 -14.87
N ALA A 163 -23.43 -29.53 -15.50
CA ALA A 163 -23.10 -30.80 -14.86
C ALA A 163 -21.66 -30.94 -14.32
N TYR A 164 -20.75 -30.02 -14.66
CA TYR A 164 -19.36 -30.02 -14.15
C TYR A 164 -19.10 -28.89 -13.14
N LEU A 165 -20.09 -28.04 -12.88
CA LEU A 165 -19.98 -26.92 -11.97
C LEU A 165 -19.93 -27.44 -10.54
N HIS A 166 -18.79 -27.28 -9.88
CA HIS A 166 -18.55 -27.81 -8.54
C HIS A 166 -18.12 -26.73 -7.54
N ASP A 167 -17.69 -25.55 -8.01
CA ASP A 167 -17.28 -24.46 -7.14
C ASP A 167 -18.02 -23.17 -7.53
N VAL A 168 -18.92 -22.72 -6.66
CA VAL A 168 -19.76 -21.53 -6.90
C VAL A 168 -19.56 -20.52 -5.79
N GLY A 169 -19.26 -19.28 -6.17
CA GLY A 169 -19.19 -18.13 -5.27
C GLY A 169 -20.14 -17.04 -5.75
N ILE A 170 -21.02 -16.58 -4.87
CA ILE A 170 -21.94 -15.48 -5.12
C ILE A 170 -21.85 -14.53 -3.93
N THR A 171 -21.30 -13.35 -4.16
CA THR A 171 -20.98 -12.38 -3.11
C THR A 171 -21.61 -11.03 -3.43
N ASP A 172 -22.07 -10.31 -2.41
CA ASP A 172 -22.60 -8.96 -2.50
C ASP A 172 -23.73 -8.84 -3.55
N GLY A 173 -24.89 -9.41 -3.26
CA GLY A 173 -25.96 -9.45 -4.25
C GLY A 173 -27.33 -9.79 -3.69
N PRO A 174 -28.40 -9.62 -4.49
CA PRO A 174 -29.77 -9.77 -4.04
C PRO A 174 -30.27 -11.22 -3.97
N LEU A 175 -29.41 -12.22 -4.27
CA LEU A 175 -29.78 -13.63 -4.31
C LEU A 175 -30.41 -14.09 -2.99
N ALA A 176 -31.52 -14.82 -3.09
CA ALA A 176 -32.26 -15.34 -1.94
C ALA A 176 -32.60 -16.84 -2.04
N ASP A 177 -32.76 -17.38 -3.25
CA ASP A 177 -33.17 -18.76 -3.48
C ASP A 177 -31.99 -19.63 -3.96
N LEU A 178 -31.65 -20.65 -3.16
CA LEU A 178 -30.60 -21.62 -3.48
C LEU A 178 -31.13 -22.90 -4.13
N SER A 179 -32.45 -23.05 -4.30
CA SER A 179 -33.07 -24.26 -4.85
C SER A 179 -32.49 -24.72 -6.19
N PRO A 180 -32.14 -23.82 -7.13
CA PRO A 180 -31.57 -24.26 -8.40
C PRO A 180 -30.16 -24.86 -8.29
N LEU A 181 -29.46 -24.63 -7.17
CA LEU A 181 -28.11 -25.15 -6.94
C LEU A 181 -28.11 -26.55 -6.30
N ALA A 182 -29.24 -26.99 -5.75
CA ALA A 182 -29.34 -28.22 -4.96
C ALA A 182 -29.01 -29.52 -5.72
N ALA A 183 -29.21 -29.51 -7.05
CA ALA A 183 -28.98 -30.66 -7.91
C ALA A 183 -27.57 -30.69 -8.56
N LEU A 184 -26.77 -29.65 -8.36
CA LEU A 184 -25.44 -29.54 -8.94
C LEU A 184 -24.42 -30.35 -8.11
N PRO A 185 -23.35 -30.89 -8.71
CA PRO A 185 -22.32 -31.64 -8.00
C PRO A 185 -21.35 -30.71 -7.26
N LEU A 186 -21.88 -29.76 -6.48
CA LEU A 186 -21.08 -28.78 -5.74
C LEU A 186 -20.20 -29.44 -4.69
N THR A 187 -18.94 -29.03 -4.66
CA THR A 187 -17.98 -29.30 -3.58
C THR A 187 -17.77 -28.07 -2.72
N ARG A 188 -17.86 -26.86 -3.31
CA ARG A 188 -17.75 -25.60 -2.59
C ARG A 188 -18.86 -24.64 -3.01
N LEU A 189 -19.53 -24.07 -2.02
CA LEU A 189 -20.54 -23.05 -2.22
C LEU A 189 -20.27 -21.89 -1.26
N PHE A 190 -20.01 -20.72 -1.80
CA PHE A 190 -19.83 -19.47 -1.05
C PHE A 190 -20.96 -18.53 -1.42
N VAL A 191 -21.74 -18.14 -0.42
CA VAL A 191 -22.85 -17.20 -0.58
C VAL A 191 -22.69 -16.14 0.49
N TYR A 192 -22.13 -15.00 0.10
CA TYR A 192 -21.68 -13.97 1.04
C TYR A 192 -22.42 -12.66 0.85
N ASP A 193 -22.81 -12.02 1.95
CA ASP A 193 -23.49 -10.71 1.94
C ASP A 193 -24.69 -10.69 0.96
N THR A 194 -25.46 -11.78 0.95
CA THR A 194 -26.67 -11.92 0.11
C THR A 194 -27.95 -11.90 0.95
N ARG A 195 -29.11 -12.09 0.30
CA ARG A 195 -30.42 -12.18 0.96
C ARG A 195 -30.86 -13.60 1.27
N VAL A 196 -29.96 -14.58 1.18
CA VAL A 196 -30.27 -15.95 1.57
C VAL A 196 -30.56 -16.00 3.07
N THR A 197 -31.72 -16.57 3.38
CA THR A 197 -32.22 -16.80 4.75
C THR A 197 -32.48 -18.29 5.03
N ASP A 198 -32.56 -19.10 3.97
CA ASP A 198 -32.89 -20.52 4.05
C ASP A 198 -31.87 -21.35 3.26
N ILE A 199 -31.24 -22.32 3.94
CA ILE A 199 -30.36 -23.33 3.33
C ILE A 199 -31.02 -24.70 3.24
N GLY A 200 -32.31 -24.80 3.57
CA GLY A 200 -33.15 -25.99 3.41
C GLY A 200 -33.04 -26.67 2.05
N PRO A 201 -32.95 -25.93 0.92
CA PRO A 201 -32.74 -26.56 -0.38
C PRO A 201 -31.46 -27.38 -0.51
N LEU A 202 -30.44 -27.14 0.32
CA LEU A 202 -29.18 -27.89 0.33
C LEU A 202 -29.23 -29.16 1.19
N THR A 203 -30.36 -29.46 1.84
CA THR A 203 -30.51 -30.65 2.69
C THR A 203 -30.09 -31.92 1.94
N GLY A 204 -29.19 -32.70 2.54
CA GLY A 204 -28.70 -33.95 1.97
C GLY A 204 -27.74 -33.80 0.79
N HIS A 205 -27.19 -32.60 0.53
CA HIS A 205 -26.32 -32.38 -0.62
C HIS A 205 -25.12 -33.36 -0.63
N PRO A 206 -24.96 -34.18 -1.69
CA PRO A 206 -24.13 -35.38 -1.62
C PRO A 206 -22.61 -35.10 -1.55
N SER A 207 -22.15 -34.06 -2.24
CA SER A 207 -20.73 -33.78 -2.44
C SER A 207 -20.23 -32.48 -1.80
N LEU A 208 -21.08 -31.72 -1.12
CA LEU A 208 -20.70 -30.39 -0.63
C LEU A 208 -19.77 -30.53 0.58
N GLN A 209 -18.57 -29.97 0.47
CA GLN A 209 -17.50 -30.05 1.46
C GLN A 209 -17.34 -28.76 2.24
N VAL A 210 -17.50 -27.63 1.54
CA VAL A 210 -17.26 -26.28 2.03
C VAL A 210 -18.49 -25.42 1.78
N LEU A 211 -19.05 -24.85 2.86
CA LEU A 211 -20.21 -23.96 2.79
C LEU A 211 -19.89 -22.61 3.46
N GLY A 212 -19.85 -21.54 2.68
CA GLY A 212 -19.69 -20.18 3.17
C GLY A 212 -21.02 -19.43 3.16
N LEU A 213 -21.39 -18.84 4.31
CA LEU A 213 -22.64 -18.11 4.54
C LEU A 213 -22.40 -16.77 5.25
N CYS A 214 -21.20 -16.20 5.10
CA CYS A 214 -20.78 -14.94 5.72
C CYS A 214 -21.75 -13.79 5.39
N GLY A 215 -22.17 -13.00 6.38
CA GLY A 215 -23.09 -11.87 6.16
C GLY A 215 -24.53 -12.24 5.78
N CYS A 216 -24.90 -13.53 5.80
CA CYS A 216 -26.28 -13.98 5.57
C CYS A 216 -27.08 -14.03 6.88
N ARG A 217 -28.42 -14.00 6.78
CA ARG A 217 -29.35 -14.03 7.93
C ARG A 217 -29.96 -15.43 8.08
N ILE A 218 -29.11 -16.42 8.34
CA ILE A 218 -29.52 -17.82 8.48
C ILE A 218 -29.78 -18.15 9.95
N ASP A 219 -31.02 -18.51 10.28
CA ASP A 219 -31.41 -18.90 11.64
C ASP A 219 -31.45 -20.42 11.85
N ASP A 220 -31.58 -21.22 10.78
CA ASP A 220 -31.63 -22.68 10.82
C ASP A 220 -30.48 -23.31 10.04
N LEU A 221 -29.58 -23.99 10.76
CA LEU A 221 -28.46 -24.74 10.21
C LEU A 221 -28.67 -26.26 10.28
N SER A 222 -29.87 -26.73 10.66
CA SER A 222 -30.19 -28.16 10.69
C SER A 222 -29.93 -28.90 9.36
N PRO A 223 -30.06 -28.28 8.16
CA PRO A 223 -29.70 -28.94 6.90
C PRO A 223 -28.25 -29.43 6.84
N THR A 224 -27.30 -28.72 7.49
CA THR A 224 -25.87 -29.08 7.50
C THR A 224 -25.62 -30.46 8.10
N ALA A 225 -26.47 -30.92 9.02
CA ALA A 225 -26.33 -32.21 9.66
C ALA A 225 -26.61 -33.41 8.74
N THR A 226 -27.20 -33.16 7.57
CA THR A 226 -27.57 -34.18 6.60
C THR A 226 -26.60 -34.27 5.43
N MET A 227 -25.60 -33.39 5.36
CA MET A 227 -24.63 -33.31 4.27
C MET A 227 -23.41 -34.21 4.57
N PRO A 228 -23.27 -35.38 3.92
CA PRO A 228 -22.30 -36.41 4.34
C PRO A 228 -20.83 -36.03 4.12
N SER A 229 -20.56 -35.11 3.19
CA SER A 229 -19.20 -34.70 2.81
C SER A 229 -18.75 -33.39 3.45
N LEU A 230 -19.62 -32.72 4.21
CA LEU A 230 -19.39 -31.39 4.74
C LEU A 230 -18.36 -31.45 5.87
N HIS A 231 -17.33 -30.60 5.81
CA HIS A 231 -16.32 -30.51 6.85
C HIS A 231 -15.96 -29.08 7.24
N TYR A 232 -16.41 -28.07 6.50
CA TYR A 232 -16.17 -26.66 6.82
C TYR A 232 -17.39 -25.78 6.54
N VAL A 233 -17.76 -24.97 7.52
CA VAL A 233 -18.83 -23.97 7.42
C VAL A 233 -18.34 -22.62 7.94
N ASN A 234 -18.41 -21.58 7.10
CA ASN A 234 -18.09 -20.21 7.49
C ASN A 234 -19.37 -19.39 7.72
N LEU A 235 -19.50 -18.85 8.93
CA LEU A 235 -20.61 -18.04 9.43
C LEU A 235 -20.11 -16.67 9.94
N SER A 236 -18.90 -16.26 9.57
CA SER A 236 -18.34 -14.97 9.96
C SER A 236 -19.29 -13.84 9.57
N ARG A 237 -19.46 -12.83 10.43
CA ARG A 237 -20.42 -11.72 10.23
C ARG A 237 -21.90 -12.13 10.05
N SER A 238 -22.25 -13.38 10.33
CA SER A 238 -23.65 -13.86 10.38
C SER A 238 -24.11 -13.97 11.83
N ARG A 239 -25.38 -13.65 12.09
CA ARG A 239 -25.99 -13.81 13.41
C ARG A 239 -26.61 -15.20 13.49
N PHE A 240 -26.24 -16.01 14.47
CA PHE A 240 -26.80 -17.34 14.67
C PHE A 240 -26.93 -17.69 16.15
N VAL A 241 -27.99 -18.42 16.52
CA VAL A 241 -28.23 -18.88 17.90
C VAL A 241 -28.07 -20.40 17.96
N GLY A 242 -27.26 -20.89 18.90
CA GLY A 242 -27.15 -22.33 19.18
C GLY A 242 -26.00 -23.06 18.47
N LEU A 243 -24.91 -22.36 18.14
CA LEU A 243 -23.74 -22.94 17.46
C LEU A 243 -23.11 -24.09 18.27
N ASP A 244 -23.13 -24.00 19.59
CA ASP A 244 -22.57 -25.02 20.49
C ASP A 244 -23.29 -26.37 20.38
N ALA A 245 -24.62 -26.34 20.20
CA ALA A 245 -25.40 -27.56 20.01
C ALA A 245 -25.06 -28.24 18.67
N LEU A 246 -24.76 -27.47 17.62
CA LEU A 246 -24.35 -28.01 16.31
C LEU A 246 -22.92 -28.53 16.33
N ARG A 247 -21.98 -27.83 16.95
CA ARG A 247 -20.60 -28.32 17.18
C ARG A 247 -20.59 -29.68 17.89
N THR A 248 -21.51 -29.87 18.83
CA THR A 248 -21.67 -31.15 19.54
C THR A 248 -22.22 -32.26 18.63
N ARG A 249 -23.17 -31.94 17.75
CA ARG A 249 -23.81 -32.90 16.83
C ARG A 249 -22.94 -33.24 15.62
N LEU A 250 -22.07 -32.31 15.20
CA LEU A 250 -21.26 -32.40 13.99
C LEU A 250 -19.77 -32.15 14.32
N PRO A 251 -19.12 -33.03 15.11
CA PRO A 251 -17.74 -32.82 15.55
C PRO A 251 -16.70 -32.91 14.42
N HIS A 252 -17.08 -33.42 13.24
CA HIS A 252 -16.24 -33.48 12.05
C HIS A 252 -16.32 -32.21 11.20
N VAL A 253 -17.23 -31.28 11.52
CA VAL A 253 -17.43 -30.02 10.80
C VAL A 253 -16.77 -28.88 11.57
N THR A 254 -15.87 -28.17 10.90
CA THR A 254 -15.28 -26.94 11.43
C THR A 254 -16.20 -25.76 11.18
N PHE A 255 -16.65 -25.11 12.25
CA PHE A 255 -17.46 -23.89 12.17
C PHE A 255 -16.61 -22.66 12.49
N GLU A 256 -16.39 -21.81 11.50
CA GLU A 256 -15.79 -20.48 11.67
C GLU A 256 -16.89 -19.45 11.89
N ALA A 257 -16.92 -18.84 13.07
CA ALA A 257 -17.86 -17.79 13.44
C ALA A 257 -17.16 -16.77 14.36
N ARG A 258 -17.54 -15.50 14.28
CA ARG A 258 -17.06 -14.48 15.21
C ARG A 258 -17.74 -14.70 16.57
N ALA A 259 -16.97 -14.77 17.65
CA ALA A 259 -17.53 -14.72 19.00
C ALA A 259 -18.19 -13.35 19.21
N ASP A 260 -19.45 -13.35 19.66
CA ASP A 260 -20.30 -12.16 19.73
C ASP A 260 -19.65 -10.95 20.42
N ASP A 261 -20.03 -9.78 19.90
CA ASP A 261 -20.03 -8.48 20.54
C ASP A 261 -20.58 -8.57 21.98
N ALA A 262 -19.68 -8.63 22.97
CA ALA A 262 -20.00 -8.14 24.30
C ALA A 262 -19.90 -6.61 24.25
N GLY A 263 -21.03 -5.91 24.43
CA GLY A 263 -21.13 -4.45 24.31
C GLY A 263 -20.11 -3.66 25.17
N PRO A 264 -19.93 -2.35 24.91
CA PRO A 264 -18.81 -1.60 25.45
C PRO A 264 -18.94 -1.36 26.97
N THR A 265 -17.89 -1.69 27.72
CA THR A 265 -17.67 -1.25 29.10
C THR A 265 -16.99 0.14 29.09
N PRO A 266 -17.41 1.12 29.91
CA PRO A 266 -16.86 2.48 29.87
C PRO A 266 -15.50 2.60 30.57
N PRO A 267 -14.66 3.61 30.25
CA PRO A 267 -13.32 3.75 30.81
C PRO A 267 -13.34 4.50 32.16
N GLU A 268 -12.47 4.09 33.09
CA GLU A 268 -12.16 4.85 34.30
C GLU A 268 -10.97 5.80 34.07
N PRO A 269 -10.88 6.92 34.84
CA PRO A 269 -10.12 8.10 34.46
C PRO A 269 -8.66 8.12 34.93
N ALA A 270 -7.89 8.93 34.19
CA ALA A 270 -6.47 9.22 34.39
C ALA A 270 -6.14 9.77 35.79
N THR A 271 -5.01 9.33 36.33
CA THR A 271 -4.34 9.92 37.49
C THR A 271 -3.12 10.71 37.02
N ALA A 272 -3.09 11.99 37.40
CA ALA A 272 -1.99 12.91 37.17
C ALA A 272 -0.88 12.75 38.23
N ALA A 273 0.37 13.05 37.85
CA ALA A 273 1.49 13.37 38.73
C ALA A 273 2.49 14.28 37.94
N PRO A 274 3.52 14.91 38.57
CA PRO A 274 3.47 16.31 38.95
C PRO A 274 4.59 17.19 38.33
N THR A 275 4.46 18.48 38.62
CA THR A 275 5.24 19.66 38.21
C THR A 275 6.70 19.74 38.71
N THR A 276 7.52 20.51 37.97
CA THR A 276 8.64 21.43 38.35
C THR A 276 10.09 21.03 38.01
N ALA A 277 10.73 21.82 37.13
CA ALA A 277 11.92 22.63 37.43
C ALA A 277 12.40 23.44 36.20
N GLY A 278 12.79 24.70 36.42
CA GLY A 278 13.76 25.44 35.60
C GLY A 278 14.66 26.25 36.56
N PRO A 279 15.59 27.10 36.09
CA PRO A 279 16.53 27.01 34.98
C PRO A 279 18.00 26.94 35.51
N ASP A 280 18.72 25.86 35.20
CA ASP A 280 20.21 25.80 35.34
C ASP A 280 20.83 25.62 33.94
N ALA A 281 20.51 26.55 33.04
CA ALA A 281 21.23 26.72 31.79
C ALA A 281 22.48 27.56 32.06
N ARG A 282 23.67 26.95 32.21
CA ARG A 282 24.96 27.58 31.84
C ARG A 282 26.24 26.76 32.05
N ASP A 283 26.23 25.61 32.74
CA ASP A 283 27.42 24.77 32.80
C ASP A 283 27.30 23.55 31.88
N ALA A 284 27.85 23.68 30.67
CA ALA A 284 27.87 22.62 29.67
C ALA A 284 28.49 21.32 30.22
N ALA A 285 29.52 21.42 31.07
CA ALA A 285 30.20 20.26 31.63
C ALA A 285 29.29 19.48 32.60
N THR A 286 28.53 20.19 33.45
CA THR A 286 27.56 19.58 34.37
C THR A 286 26.39 18.96 33.62
N LEU A 287 25.85 19.65 32.60
CA LEU A 287 24.79 19.09 31.75
C LEU A 287 25.27 17.84 31.01
N LEU A 288 26.49 17.87 30.47
CA LEU A 288 27.07 16.76 29.72
C LEU A 288 27.35 15.54 30.61
N ALA A 289 27.84 15.77 31.84
CA ALA A 289 28.00 14.70 32.83
C ALA A 289 26.66 14.03 33.15
N ARG A 290 25.62 14.83 33.45
CA ARG A 290 24.27 14.31 33.72
C ARG A 290 23.68 13.55 32.53
N TYR A 291 23.87 14.06 31.32
CA TYR A 291 23.44 13.40 30.08
C TYR A 291 24.10 12.04 29.87
N ARG A 292 25.39 11.92 30.16
CA ARG A 292 26.16 10.66 30.08
C ARG A 292 25.75 9.64 31.14
N GLU A 293 25.29 10.10 32.31
CA GLU A 293 24.97 9.25 33.46
C GLU A 293 23.51 8.78 33.49
N THR A 294 22.55 9.58 33.01
CA THR A 294 21.12 9.22 33.09
C THR A 294 20.75 8.08 32.14
N GLU A 295 20.05 7.07 32.64
CA GLU A 295 19.44 5.99 31.84
C GLU A 295 17.95 6.28 31.52
N ASP A 296 17.40 7.37 32.06
CA ASP A 296 16.02 7.79 31.84
C ASP A 296 15.89 8.52 30.49
N PHE A 297 15.03 8.01 29.61
CA PHE A 297 14.86 8.54 28.26
C PHE A 297 14.23 9.94 28.23
N GLU A 298 13.25 10.21 29.10
CA GLU A 298 12.58 11.51 29.17
C GLU A 298 13.53 12.57 29.72
N GLU A 299 14.27 12.24 30.77
CA GLU A 299 15.30 13.11 31.33
C GLU A 299 16.40 13.39 30.30
N ARG A 300 16.82 12.36 29.56
CA ARG A 300 17.84 12.49 28.51
C ARG A 300 17.37 13.43 27.41
N CYS A 301 16.16 13.26 26.88
CA CYS A 301 15.57 14.16 25.88
C CYS A 301 15.49 15.62 26.37
N ALA A 302 15.11 15.84 27.62
CA ALA A 302 15.02 17.17 28.22
C ALA A 302 16.37 17.90 28.33
N LEU A 303 17.49 17.17 28.32
CA LEU A 303 18.85 17.72 28.42
C LEU A 303 19.48 18.09 27.06
N GLU A 304 18.96 17.56 25.94
CA GLU A 304 19.55 17.76 24.60
C GLU A 304 19.51 19.21 24.12
N LEU A 305 18.34 19.86 24.25
CA LEU A 305 18.19 21.27 23.86
C LEU A 305 19.11 22.19 24.69
N PRO A 306 19.15 22.10 26.03
CA PRO A 306 20.14 22.82 26.84
C PRO A 306 21.60 22.57 26.45
N LEU A 307 21.96 21.33 26.09
CA LEU A 307 23.31 20.99 25.63
C LEU A 307 23.65 21.66 24.30
N VAL A 308 22.73 21.67 23.34
CA VAL A 308 22.93 22.38 22.06
C VAL A 308 22.93 23.90 22.28
N ALA A 309 22.07 24.41 23.15
CA ALA A 309 22.00 25.82 23.52
C ALA A 309 23.28 26.31 24.22
N SER A 310 24.01 25.41 24.89
CA SER A 310 25.31 25.72 25.52
C SER A 310 26.39 26.16 24.52
N ARG A 311 26.23 25.80 23.24
CA ARG A 311 27.19 26.04 22.13
C ARG A 311 28.56 25.42 22.35
N ASP A 312 28.70 24.53 23.33
CA ASP A 312 29.94 23.79 23.54
C ASP A 312 30.11 22.71 22.46
N PRO A 313 31.22 22.69 21.71
CA PRO A 313 31.42 21.73 20.63
C PRO A 313 31.43 20.27 21.11
N GLU A 314 31.90 19.98 22.33
CA GLU A 314 31.89 18.63 22.90
C GLU A 314 30.46 18.21 23.24
N ALA A 315 29.69 19.09 23.87
CA ALA A 315 28.28 18.85 24.19
C ALA A 315 27.45 18.56 22.93
N VAL A 316 27.59 19.39 21.88
CA VAL A 316 26.90 19.16 20.60
C VAL A 316 27.35 17.86 19.95
N GLN A 317 28.67 17.60 19.93
CA GLN A 317 29.21 16.37 19.36
C GLN A 317 28.67 15.12 20.06
N GLU A 318 28.42 15.19 21.37
CA GLU A 318 27.83 14.08 22.12
C GLU A 318 26.36 13.86 21.77
N VAL A 319 25.55 14.92 21.73
CA VAL A 319 24.14 14.85 21.31
C VAL A 319 24.01 14.25 19.90
N VAL A 320 24.90 14.65 18.98
CA VAL A 320 24.94 14.08 17.62
C VAL A 320 25.31 12.59 17.63
N ARG A 321 26.20 12.14 18.52
CA ARG A 321 26.63 10.74 18.60
C ARG A 321 25.54 9.81 19.12
N ASP A 322 24.77 10.24 20.12
CA ASP A 322 23.81 9.38 20.82
C ASP A 322 22.61 9.00 19.91
N ARG A 323 22.25 9.88 18.98
CA ARG A 323 21.10 9.73 18.06
C ARG A 323 21.36 8.84 16.83
N GLU A 324 22.01 7.70 17.00
CA GLU A 324 22.37 6.71 15.95
C GLU A 324 23.40 7.17 14.89
N ILE A 325 23.93 8.39 15.00
CA ILE A 325 24.97 8.94 14.13
C ILE A 325 26.35 8.83 14.82
N THR A 326 26.61 7.69 15.46
CA THR A 326 27.76 7.45 16.37
C THR A 326 29.13 7.66 15.72
N ALA A 327 29.21 7.59 14.39
CA ALA A 327 30.46 7.62 13.64
C ALA A 327 30.81 8.99 13.04
N TYR A 328 29.96 10.01 13.18
CA TYR A 328 30.15 11.30 12.51
C TYR A 328 30.81 12.33 13.41
N THR A 329 31.57 13.24 12.79
CA THR A 329 32.24 14.35 13.48
C THR A 329 31.66 15.69 13.04
N VAL A 330 31.35 16.57 14.00
CA VAL A 330 30.92 17.95 13.75
C VAL A 330 32.09 18.78 13.20
N ARG A 331 31.84 19.49 12.09
CA ARG A 331 32.82 20.31 11.35
C ARG A 331 32.43 21.77 11.22
N GLY A 332 31.18 22.13 11.48
CA GLY A 332 30.69 23.51 11.40
C GLY A 332 29.25 23.61 11.91
N MET A 333 28.85 24.80 12.37
CA MET A 333 27.53 25.05 12.94
C MET A 333 27.04 26.46 12.61
N LEU A 334 25.83 26.58 12.07
CA LEU A 334 25.12 27.85 11.90
C LEU A 334 23.84 27.80 12.72
N PHE A 335 23.77 28.59 13.78
CA PHE A 335 22.58 28.70 14.61
C PHE A 335 21.66 29.80 14.11
N ARG A 336 20.36 29.61 14.34
CA ARG A 336 19.30 30.51 13.90
C ARG A 336 19.44 31.94 14.44
N ASP A 337 20.00 32.09 15.64
CA ASP A 337 20.27 33.39 16.26
C ASP A 337 21.61 34.02 15.82
N GLY A 338 22.43 33.29 15.05
CA GLY A 338 23.75 33.70 14.59
C GLY A 338 24.84 33.73 15.67
N VAL A 339 24.51 33.35 16.91
CA VAL A 339 25.44 33.43 18.05
C VAL A 339 26.20 32.12 18.20
N GLY A 340 27.52 32.18 18.39
CA GLY A 340 28.33 30.97 18.61
C GLY A 340 28.46 30.07 17.37
N ASN A 341 28.24 30.61 16.17
CA ASN A 341 28.45 29.87 14.92
C ASN A 341 29.90 29.38 14.83
N LEU A 342 30.07 28.11 14.46
CA LEU A 342 31.36 27.54 14.13
C LEU A 342 31.61 27.69 12.62
N PRO A 343 32.87 27.90 12.19
CA PRO A 343 33.18 28.06 10.77
C PRO A 343 32.59 26.95 9.90
N PHE A 344 31.82 27.33 8.89
CA PHE A 344 31.26 26.42 7.90
C PHE A 344 32.24 26.32 6.73
N ALA A 345 32.92 25.18 6.62
CA ALA A 345 33.85 24.94 5.51
C ALA A 345 33.11 24.90 4.17
N ALA A 346 33.84 25.16 3.07
CA ALA A 346 33.31 25.01 1.72
C ALA A 346 32.70 23.61 1.54
N ASN A 347 31.47 23.56 1.06
CA ASN A 347 30.66 22.35 1.03
C ASN A 347 29.84 22.25 -0.26
N PRO A 348 29.35 21.05 -0.62
CA PRO A 348 28.60 20.82 -1.86
C PRO A 348 27.31 21.64 -2.03
N TRP A 349 26.73 22.16 -0.95
CA TRP A 349 25.51 22.97 -0.99
C TRP A 349 25.76 24.46 -1.24
N GLY A 350 27.04 24.86 -1.40
CA GLY A 350 27.41 26.23 -1.68
C GLY A 350 27.20 27.21 -0.51
N VAL A 351 26.98 26.69 0.70
CA VAL A 351 26.92 27.51 1.93
C VAL A 351 28.31 28.04 2.22
N GLY A 352 28.48 29.36 2.16
CA GLY A 352 29.75 30.04 2.36
C GLY A 352 30.11 30.24 3.82
N SER A 353 31.40 30.50 4.10
CA SER A 353 31.89 30.78 5.46
C SER A 353 31.37 32.09 6.08
N GLY A 354 30.67 32.92 5.29
CA GLY A 354 30.03 34.16 5.73
C GLY A 354 28.51 34.17 5.59
N ASP A 355 27.91 33.04 5.19
CA ASP A 355 26.45 32.92 5.19
C ASP A 355 25.98 32.83 6.66
N ASP A 356 24.91 33.55 6.99
CA ASP A 356 24.15 33.30 8.21
C ASP A 356 23.19 32.11 8.00
N TRP A 357 22.57 31.65 9.08
CA TRP A 357 21.65 30.50 9.04
C TRP A 357 20.49 30.71 8.04
N SER A 358 19.97 31.93 7.92
CA SER A 358 18.84 32.23 7.04
C SER A 358 19.26 32.17 5.57
N ALA A 359 20.36 32.83 5.23
CA ALA A 359 20.92 32.86 3.88
C ALA A 359 21.36 31.46 3.43
N ALA A 360 21.90 30.66 4.36
CA ALA A 360 22.24 29.27 4.10
C ALA A 360 20.99 28.44 3.74
N LEU A 361 19.91 28.56 4.51
CA LEU A 361 18.65 27.86 4.22
C LEU A 361 18.01 28.30 2.90
N ASP A 362 17.95 29.60 2.62
CA ASP A 362 17.38 30.11 1.37
C ASP A 362 18.13 29.57 0.15
N ARG A 363 19.47 29.51 0.24
CA ARG A 363 20.31 28.97 -0.82
C ARG A 363 20.06 27.48 -1.03
N VAL A 364 20.03 26.70 0.04
CA VAL A 364 19.88 25.23 -0.03
C VAL A 364 18.51 24.85 -0.61
N TRP A 365 17.45 25.56 -0.23
CA TRP A 365 16.07 25.22 -0.59
C TRP A 365 15.51 26.00 -1.78
N ALA A 366 16.29 26.89 -2.41
CA ALA A 366 15.88 27.64 -3.59
C ALA A 366 15.23 26.81 -4.72
N PRO A 367 15.71 25.58 -5.06
CA PRO A 367 15.12 24.79 -6.14
C PRO A 367 13.65 24.38 -5.93
N VAL A 368 13.17 24.38 -4.69
CA VAL A 368 11.80 23.92 -4.34
C VAL A 368 10.94 25.01 -3.72
N ALA A 369 11.50 26.19 -3.44
CA ALA A 369 10.83 27.25 -2.69
C ALA A 369 9.53 27.74 -3.34
N ASP A 370 9.47 27.78 -4.67
CA ASP A 370 8.27 28.18 -5.41
C ASP A 370 7.21 27.08 -5.47
N HIS A 371 7.64 25.82 -5.35
CA HIS A 371 6.78 24.64 -5.49
C HIS A 371 6.18 24.16 -4.16
N ALA A 372 6.92 24.33 -3.06
CA ALA A 372 6.50 23.93 -1.71
C ALA A 372 6.85 25.00 -0.66
N PRO A 373 6.19 26.18 -0.70
CA PRO A 373 6.51 27.31 0.17
C PRO A 373 6.22 27.06 1.65
N ARG A 374 5.16 26.32 2.00
CA ARG A 374 4.85 25.94 3.38
C ARG A 374 5.85 24.91 3.91
N PHE A 375 6.29 23.96 3.08
CA PHE A 375 7.36 23.04 3.45
C PHE A 375 8.64 23.77 3.82
N VAL A 376 9.11 24.68 2.95
CA VAL A 376 10.31 25.49 3.22
C VAL A 376 10.13 26.36 4.47
N ALA A 377 8.93 26.92 4.67
CA ALA A 377 8.60 27.65 5.90
C ALA A 377 8.66 26.76 7.14
N ALA A 378 8.20 25.50 7.06
CA ALA A 378 8.27 24.54 8.15
C ALA A 378 9.72 24.14 8.49
N VAL A 379 10.55 23.84 7.48
CA VAL A 379 11.99 23.59 7.66
C VAL A 379 12.64 24.78 8.37
N ARG A 380 12.35 26.00 7.93
CA ARG A 380 12.85 27.24 8.56
C ARG A 380 12.32 27.43 9.99
N ALA A 381 11.06 27.11 10.25
CA ALA A 381 10.46 27.31 11.56
C ALA A 381 11.00 26.32 12.60
N ARG A 382 11.20 25.05 12.22
CA ARG A 382 11.62 23.96 13.11
C ARG A 382 13.13 23.87 13.28
N THR A 383 13.91 24.25 12.27
CA THR A 383 15.38 24.17 12.34
C THR A 383 15.93 25.27 13.23
N VAL A 384 16.67 24.89 14.25
CA VAL A 384 17.37 25.82 15.16
C VAL A 384 18.85 25.95 14.83
N ALA A 385 19.44 24.96 14.17
CA ALA A 385 20.80 25.04 13.67
C ALA A 385 21.06 24.10 12.48
N LEU A 386 21.97 24.52 11.60
CA LEU A 386 22.57 23.68 10.58
C LEU A 386 23.91 23.17 11.08
N VAL A 387 24.18 21.88 10.88
CA VAL A 387 25.42 21.22 11.32
C VAL A 387 26.10 20.56 10.14
N LEU A 388 27.36 20.93 9.90
CA LEU A 388 28.20 20.24 8.93
C LEU A 388 28.83 19.03 9.60
N LEU A 389 28.56 17.84 9.09
CA LEU A 389 29.08 16.58 9.61
C LEU A 389 30.06 15.93 8.62
N ALA A 390 31.03 15.19 9.14
CA ALA A 390 31.89 14.30 8.36
C ALA A 390 31.71 12.85 8.82
N ASP A 391 31.43 11.95 7.89
CA ASP A 391 31.38 10.51 8.18
C ASP A 391 32.80 9.91 8.34
N PRO A 392 32.96 8.65 8.78
CA PRO A 392 34.26 8.00 8.92
C PRO A 392 35.08 7.91 7.62
N GLN A 393 34.42 7.94 6.47
CA GLN A 393 35.02 7.91 5.15
C GLN A 393 35.46 9.31 4.68
N GLY A 394 35.12 10.36 5.44
CA GLY A 394 35.45 11.75 5.15
C GLY A 394 34.43 12.46 4.25
N SER A 395 33.30 11.82 3.92
CA SER A 395 32.23 12.47 3.15
C SER A 395 31.48 13.49 4.02
N THR A 396 31.09 14.59 3.40
CA THR A 396 30.42 15.69 4.10
C THR A 396 28.90 15.54 4.02
N HIS A 397 28.21 15.77 5.13
CA HIS A 397 26.75 15.72 5.27
C HIS A 397 26.25 17.00 5.92
N LEU A 398 25.05 17.46 5.57
CA LEU A 398 24.42 18.62 6.17
C LEU A 398 23.24 18.14 7.01
N ALA A 399 23.28 18.39 8.31
CA ALA A 399 22.22 18.02 9.23
C ALA A 399 21.47 19.24 9.74
N TYR A 400 20.18 19.04 10.02
CA TYR A 400 19.26 20.05 10.52
C TYR A 400 18.89 19.64 11.94
N LEU A 401 19.31 20.44 12.91
CA LEU A 401 18.86 20.34 14.29
C LEU A 401 17.48 20.97 14.35
N SER A 402 16.46 20.14 14.50
CA SER A 402 15.05 20.56 14.43
C SER A 402 14.36 20.29 15.76
N VAL A 403 13.53 21.23 16.21
CA VAL A 403 12.77 21.11 17.46
C VAL A 403 11.33 20.78 17.15
N LEU A 404 10.81 19.78 17.86
CA LEU A 404 9.46 19.27 17.73
C LEU A 404 8.75 19.32 19.07
N SER A 405 7.42 19.24 19.03
CA SER A 405 6.50 19.37 20.15
C SER A 405 5.45 18.28 20.02
N ASP A 406 5.06 17.63 21.12
CA ASP A 406 3.93 16.68 21.12
C ASP A 406 2.57 17.37 20.90
N ALA A 407 2.49 18.68 21.13
CA ALA A 407 1.34 19.51 20.79
C ALA A 407 1.53 20.11 19.39
N ASP A 408 0.86 19.53 18.39
CA ASP A 408 0.81 20.01 17.00
C ASP A 408 0.09 21.36 16.90
N GLU A 409 0.77 22.46 17.22
CA GLU A 409 0.32 23.81 16.83
C GLU A 409 1.23 24.40 15.74
N PRO A 410 0.69 24.69 14.54
CA PRO A 410 1.43 25.38 13.49
C PRO A 410 1.55 26.88 13.80
N GLY A 411 2.72 27.31 14.28
CA GLY A 411 3.06 28.73 14.44
C GLY A 411 4.38 28.95 15.19
N SER A 412 5.32 29.69 14.56
CA SER A 412 6.68 30.03 15.05
C SER A 412 7.34 28.95 15.91
N GLY A 413 8.07 28.02 15.27
CA GLY A 413 8.75 26.95 15.99
C GLY A 413 9.62 27.45 17.15
N PRO A 414 9.70 26.68 18.25
CA PRO A 414 10.39 27.05 19.49
C PRO A 414 11.82 27.52 19.26
N GLY A 415 12.27 28.48 20.08
CA GLY A 415 13.68 28.87 20.14
C GLY A 415 14.51 27.84 20.92
N LEU A 416 15.84 27.90 20.77
CA LEU A 416 16.79 27.03 21.50
C LEU A 416 16.68 27.12 23.03
N ASP A 417 16.15 28.23 23.54
CA ASP A 417 16.01 28.51 24.97
C ASP A 417 14.54 28.37 25.45
N ASP A 418 13.65 27.74 24.68
CA ASP A 418 12.25 27.54 25.06
C ASP A 418 12.17 26.49 26.19
N PRO A 419 11.65 26.86 27.38
CA PRO A 419 11.67 25.99 28.57
C PRO A 419 10.57 24.92 28.58
N ARG A 420 9.84 24.76 27.48
CA ARG A 420 8.74 23.80 27.36
C ARG A 420 9.24 22.35 27.49
N PRO A 421 8.66 21.55 28.40
CA PRO A 421 9.11 20.18 28.69
C PRO A 421 8.69 19.16 27.62
N ASP A 422 7.75 19.50 26.75
CA ASP A 422 7.24 18.70 25.64
C ASP A 422 8.09 18.85 24.36
N LEU A 423 9.19 19.60 24.43
CA LEU A 423 10.07 19.80 23.29
C LEU A 423 11.15 18.72 23.22
N TYR A 424 11.31 18.13 22.03
CA TYR A 424 12.39 17.20 21.75
C TYR A 424 13.21 17.64 20.54
N LEU A 425 14.49 17.32 20.58
CA LEU A 425 15.43 17.59 19.49
C LEU A 425 15.47 16.40 18.54
N GLN A 426 15.38 16.71 17.25
CA GLN A 426 15.58 15.75 16.17
C GLN A 426 16.71 16.20 15.26
N ILE A 427 17.49 15.23 14.76
CA ILE A 427 18.55 15.47 13.79
C ILE A 427 18.10 14.91 12.44
N VAL A 428 17.70 15.79 11.53
CA VAL A 428 17.39 15.40 10.15
C VAL A 428 18.67 15.45 9.34
N LEU A 429 19.16 14.28 8.94
CA LEU A 429 20.35 14.15 8.11
C LEU A 429 19.99 14.35 6.64
N GLY A 430 20.71 15.25 5.97
CA GLY A 430 20.66 15.41 4.52
C GLY A 430 22.01 15.10 3.87
N ARG A 431 21.97 14.48 2.68
CA ARG A 431 23.18 14.24 1.88
C ARG A 431 23.32 15.26 0.76
N ALA A 432 24.56 15.44 0.31
CA ALA A 432 24.85 16.33 -0.80
C ALA A 432 23.96 15.94 -2.00
N PRO A 433 23.37 16.93 -2.70
CA PRO A 433 22.52 16.64 -3.83
C PRO A 433 23.30 15.83 -4.86
N GLU A 434 22.71 14.71 -5.29
CA GLU A 434 23.22 13.95 -6.41
C GLU A 434 22.59 14.55 -7.67
N PRO A 435 23.37 15.20 -8.55
CA PRO A 435 22.83 15.75 -9.79
C PRO A 435 22.24 14.60 -10.59
N THR A 436 20.91 14.56 -10.63
CA THR A 436 20.20 13.58 -11.43
C THR A 436 20.23 14.09 -12.86
N ASP A 437 20.88 13.36 -13.75
CA ASP A 437 20.96 13.72 -15.17
C ASP A 437 19.53 13.96 -15.69
N ALA A 438 19.26 15.15 -16.22
CA ALA A 438 17.95 15.49 -16.74
C ALA A 438 17.54 14.61 -17.93
N THR A 439 18.50 13.93 -18.54
CA THR A 439 18.33 12.91 -19.59
C THR A 439 18.33 11.48 -19.05
N ALA A 440 18.62 11.27 -17.75
CA ALA A 440 18.45 9.96 -17.13
C ALA A 440 16.99 9.55 -17.28
N VAL A 441 16.80 8.41 -17.91
CA VAL A 441 15.48 7.85 -18.19
C VAL A 441 15.07 7.02 -17.00
N VAL A 442 13.87 7.26 -16.46
CA VAL A 442 13.22 6.25 -15.61
C VAL A 442 12.83 5.13 -16.57
N PRO A 443 13.45 3.93 -16.49
CA PRO A 443 13.33 2.91 -17.53
C PRO A 443 11.88 2.57 -17.90
N VAL A 444 10.96 2.74 -16.94
CA VAL A 444 9.53 2.43 -17.05
C VAL A 444 8.70 3.52 -17.73
N MET A 445 9.01 4.81 -17.49
CA MET A 445 8.30 5.93 -18.13
C MET A 445 8.77 6.20 -19.56
N ALA A 446 9.86 5.54 -20.00
CA ALA A 446 10.57 5.83 -21.25
C ALA A 446 10.85 7.33 -21.46
N GLY A 447 10.95 8.07 -20.35
CA GLY A 447 11.06 9.51 -20.28
C GLY A 447 11.98 9.94 -19.13
N PRO A 448 12.38 11.21 -19.09
CA PRO A 448 13.33 11.72 -18.10
C PRO A 448 12.77 11.60 -16.67
N VAL A 449 13.65 11.51 -15.67
CA VAL A 449 13.24 11.60 -14.25
C VAL A 449 12.32 12.82 -14.06
N PRO A 450 11.14 12.66 -13.43
CA PRO A 450 10.19 13.75 -13.28
C PRO A 450 10.82 14.96 -12.61
N ARG A 451 10.47 16.16 -13.11
CA ARG A 451 11.00 17.43 -12.60
C ARG A 451 10.89 17.55 -11.08
N PRO A 452 9.77 17.22 -10.42
CA PRO A 452 9.66 17.36 -8.97
C PRO A 452 10.68 16.54 -8.18
N VAL A 453 10.91 15.30 -8.61
CA VAL A 453 11.90 14.40 -8.01
C VAL A 453 13.32 14.94 -8.21
N ARG A 454 13.61 15.50 -9.39
CA ARG A 454 14.92 16.12 -9.68
C ARG A 454 15.15 17.38 -8.84
N ASP A 455 14.17 18.27 -8.78
CA ASP A 455 14.27 19.55 -8.08
C ASP A 455 14.43 19.30 -6.57
N PHE A 456 13.70 18.33 -6.00
CA PHE A 456 13.86 17.92 -4.60
C PHE A 456 15.24 17.27 -4.34
N ARG A 457 15.70 16.35 -5.19
CA ARG A 457 17.05 15.75 -5.07
C ARG A 457 18.18 16.76 -5.24
N ALA A 458 17.97 17.80 -6.06
CA ALA A 458 18.91 18.87 -6.29
C ALA A 458 19.05 19.80 -5.06
N ALA A 459 18.03 19.87 -4.20
CA ALA A 459 18.12 20.53 -2.90
C ALA A 459 18.80 19.62 -1.85
N HIS A 460 18.33 18.38 -1.69
CA HIS A 460 18.96 17.39 -0.82
C HIS A 460 18.68 15.94 -1.23
N ALA A 461 19.72 15.15 -1.45
CA ALA A 461 19.57 13.71 -1.65
C ALA A 461 19.27 13.02 -0.31
N GLY A 462 18.09 12.41 -0.19
CA GLY A 462 17.72 11.64 1.00
C GLY A 462 17.52 12.48 2.26
N PHE A 463 16.90 13.65 2.14
CA PHE A 463 16.47 14.47 3.28
C PHE A 463 15.45 13.68 4.13
N GLY A 464 15.78 13.42 5.39
CA GLY A 464 14.89 12.72 6.32
C GLY A 464 14.46 11.34 5.81
N ARG A 465 13.17 11.00 5.99
CA ARG A 465 12.56 9.76 5.46
C ARG A 465 12.09 9.88 4.00
N LEU A 466 12.16 11.08 3.41
CA LEU A 466 11.84 11.35 2.01
C LEU A 466 13.00 10.90 1.10
N ARG A 467 13.21 9.59 0.98
CA ARG A 467 14.23 9.03 0.08
C ARG A 467 13.66 8.74 -1.29
N ALA A 468 14.09 9.50 -2.28
CA ALA A 468 13.79 9.26 -3.69
C ALA A 468 14.68 8.16 -4.30
N GLU A 469 14.42 6.90 -3.96
CA GLU A 469 15.01 5.74 -4.64
C GLU A 469 14.11 5.32 -5.80
N VAL A 470 14.48 5.71 -7.02
CA VAL A 470 13.64 5.67 -8.24
C VAL A 470 13.69 4.30 -8.94
N ASP A 471 14.32 3.29 -8.33
CA ASP A 471 14.68 2.02 -8.98
C ASP A 471 14.02 0.79 -8.36
N ARG A 472 13.13 0.96 -7.37
CA ARG A 472 12.45 -0.17 -6.70
C ARG A 472 10.97 -0.25 -7.07
N ASN A 473 10.46 -1.46 -7.22
CA ASN A 473 9.02 -1.73 -7.30
C ASN A 473 8.45 -1.98 -5.90
N VAL A 474 7.11 -2.03 -5.79
CA VAL A 474 6.38 -2.32 -4.54
C VAL A 474 6.93 -3.58 -3.87
N ASP A 475 7.15 -4.66 -4.61
CA ASP A 475 7.69 -5.90 -4.06
C ASP A 475 9.11 -5.79 -3.50
N ASP A 476 10.07 -5.14 -4.19
CA ASP A 476 11.43 -4.95 -3.68
C ASP A 476 11.45 -3.94 -2.52
N TRP A 477 10.55 -2.95 -2.54
CA TRP A 477 10.38 -2.00 -1.45
C TRP A 477 9.90 -2.69 -0.17
N PHE A 478 8.87 -3.53 -0.24
CA PHE A 478 8.29 -4.20 0.93
C PHE A 478 8.93 -5.55 1.27
N GLY A 479 9.59 -6.21 0.32
CA GLY A 479 10.18 -7.54 0.46
C GLY A 479 11.53 -7.57 1.19
N ARG A 480 12.23 -6.44 1.30
CA ARG A 480 13.45 -6.31 2.11
C ARG A 480 13.13 -5.81 3.52
N GLY A 481 12.53 -6.67 4.34
CA GLY A 481 12.52 -6.51 5.80
C GLY A 481 11.22 -6.06 6.46
N THR A 482 10.12 -5.85 5.73
CA THR A 482 8.81 -5.57 6.34
C THR A 482 7.87 -6.74 6.13
N GLY A 483 7.77 -7.65 7.12
CA GLY A 483 6.97 -8.88 7.04
C GLY A 483 5.44 -8.71 7.00
N PHE A 484 4.91 -7.58 6.52
CA PHE A 484 3.51 -7.19 6.71
C PHE A 484 2.77 -6.58 5.50
N ALA A 485 3.36 -6.52 4.30
CA ALA A 485 2.75 -5.74 3.20
C ALA A 485 1.99 -6.54 2.12
N THR A 486 2.15 -7.86 2.03
CA THR A 486 1.71 -8.61 0.84
C THR A 486 0.20 -8.88 0.75
N GLY A 487 -0.57 -8.57 1.79
CA GLY A 487 -2.03 -8.81 1.82
C GLY A 487 -2.90 -7.57 2.05
N ARG A 488 -2.32 -6.36 2.01
CA ARG A 488 -3.05 -5.11 2.34
C ARG A 488 -2.86 -3.97 1.34
N LEU A 489 -2.09 -4.20 0.27
CA LEU A 489 -1.91 -3.24 -0.82
C LEU A 489 -2.80 -3.57 -2.02
N ASP A 490 -4.03 -4.05 -1.80
CA ASP A 490 -4.98 -4.41 -2.87
C ASP A 490 -5.30 -3.25 -3.85
N GLY A 491 -4.79 -2.03 -3.63
CA GLY A 491 -4.83 -0.91 -4.57
C GLY A 491 -3.50 -0.53 -5.25
N LEU A 492 -2.34 -1.06 -4.83
CA LEU A 492 -1.04 -0.84 -5.48
C LEU A 492 -0.43 -2.20 -5.88
N PRO A 493 -0.45 -2.54 -7.19
CA PRO A 493 0.09 -3.81 -7.67
C PRO A 493 1.56 -4.04 -7.26
N PRO A 494 1.98 -5.30 -7.01
CA PRO A 494 3.35 -5.65 -6.58
C PRO A 494 4.45 -5.23 -7.57
N ASP A 495 4.08 -5.03 -8.84
CA ASP A 495 4.92 -4.60 -9.95
C ASP A 495 4.90 -3.07 -10.18
N ARG A 496 4.13 -2.30 -9.39
CA ARG A 496 4.07 -0.84 -9.46
C ARG A 496 5.39 -0.22 -9.02
N PHE A 497 5.88 0.79 -9.73
CA PHE A 497 7.09 1.50 -9.29
C PHE A 497 6.70 2.58 -8.30
N VAL A 498 7.15 2.39 -7.06
CA VAL A 498 6.87 3.29 -5.97
C VAL A 498 8.16 3.74 -5.33
N VAL A 499 8.17 4.99 -4.91
CA VAL A 499 9.21 5.52 -4.03
C VAL A 499 8.59 5.67 -2.65
N GLY A 500 9.13 5.01 -1.64
CA GLY A 500 8.63 5.24 -0.29
C GLY A 500 9.04 6.60 0.23
N ALA A 501 8.05 7.36 0.66
CA ALA A 501 8.22 8.72 1.14
C ALA A 501 8.33 8.80 2.67
N GLY A 502 7.97 7.74 3.40
CA GLY A 502 8.08 7.65 4.85
C GLY A 502 6.76 7.26 5.52
N MET A 503 6.71 7.36 6.85
CA MET A 503 5.51 7.06 7.65
C MET A 503 5.38 8.02 8.85
N ILE A 504 4.16 8.42 9.18
CA ILE A 504 3.77 9.19 10.39
C ILE A 504 2.50 8.58 10.93
N ASP A 505 2.36 8.44 12.26
CA ASP A 505 1.09 8.01 12.89
C ASP A 505 0.46 6.77 12.26
N TRP A 506 1.32 5.82 11.87
CA TRP A 506 0.92 4.58 11.20
C TRP A 506 0.32 4.79 9.79
N GLN A 507 0.37 5.99 9.24
CA GLN A 507 0.14 6.32 7.83
C GLN A 507 1.46 6.25 7.06
N GLY A 508 1.54 5.43 6.02
CA GLY A 508 2.66 5.42 5.09
C GLY A 508 2.36 6.19 3.82
N TYR A 509 3.39 6.71 3.17
CA TYR A 509 3.26 7.49 1.94
C TYR A 509 4.16 6.92 0.83
N LEU A 510 3.62 6.74 -0.37
CA LEU A 510 4.32 6.29 -1.57
C LEU A 510 4.17 7.32 -2.68
N PHE A 511 5.27 7.66 -3.36
CA PHE A 511 5.21 8.32 -4.65
C PHE A 511 4.93 7.29 -5.71
N ASP A 512 3.84 7.49 -6.42
CA ASP A 512 3.40 6.68 -7.53
C ASP A 512 3.98 7.24 -8.82
N LEU A 513 5.03 6.58 -9.32
CA LEU A 513 5.69 7.04 -10.54
C LEU A 513 4.88 6.70 -11.81
N ASP A 514 3.84 5.88 -11.66
CA ASP A 514 3.00 5.41 -12.76
C ASP A 514 1.74 6.29 -12.96
N VAL A 515 1.48 7.25 -12.06
CA VAL A 515 0.34 8.18 -12.16
C VAL A 515 0.83 9.62 -12.06
N LEU A 516 0.59 10.37 -13.13
CA LEU A 516 0.95 11.78 -13.24
C LEU A 516 -0.28 12.67 -13.04
N ASP A 517 -0.07 13.85 -12.47
CA ASP A 517 -1.05 14.92 -12.44
C ASP A 517 -1.10 15.69 -13.79
N ASP A 518 -1.96 16.70 -13.87
CA ASP A 518 -2.17 17.52 -15.07
C ASP A 518 -0.91 18.26 -15.54
N ASP A 519 0.07 18.46 -14.65
CA ASP A 519 1.36 19.12 -14.93
C ASP A 519 2.47 18.10 -15.26
N GLY A 520 2.15 16.81 -15.30
CA GLY A 520 3.09 15.73 -15.59
C GLY A 520 4.01 15.39 -14.42
N ALA A 521 3.67 15.81 -13.20
CA ALA A 521 4.36 15.44 -11.97
C ALA A 521 3.81 14.13 -11.42
N PRO A 522 4.63 13.27 -10.79
CA PRO A 522 4.15 12.06 -10.15
C PRO A 522 3.20 12.43 -9.01
N THR A 523 2.34 11.49 -8.66
CA THR A 523 1.36 11.66 -7.58
C THR A 523 1.79 10.87 -6.35
N VAL A 524 1.21 11.18 -5.20
CA VAL A 524 1.46 10.56 -3.91
C VAL A 524 0.18 9.90 -3.43
N VAL A 525 0.31 8.72 -2.87
CA VAL A 525 -0.76 8.02 -2.18
C VAL A 525 -0.33 7.72 -0.76
N SER A 526 -1.27 7.80 0.18
CA SER A 526 -1.07 7.38 1.56
C SER A 526 -1.81 6.07 1.85
N TRP A 527 -1.36 5.34 2.86
CA TRP A 527 -2.03 4.13 3.34
C TRP A 527 -2.01 4.06 4.86
N ALA A 528 -3.13 3.68 5.46
CA ALA A 528 -3.28 3.58 6.91
C ALA A 528 -3.01 2.15 7.42
N PHE A 529 -1.97 1.96 8.23
CA PHE A 529 -1.58 0.65 8.77
C PHE A 529 -2.60 0.09 9.79
N LYS A 530 -3.29 0.96 10.55
CA LYS A 530 -4.32 0.57 11.54
C LYS A 530 -5.76 0.61 11.04
N GLU A 531 -6.03 1.43 10.02
CA GLU A 531 -7.38 1.65 9.50
C GLU A 531 -7.53 0.95 8.14
N SER A 532 -7.96 -0.31 8.16
CA SER A 532 -8.39 -1.08 6.98
C SER A 532 -7.38 -1.35 5.84
N GLY A 533 -6.18 -0.75 5.83
CA GLY A 533 -5.21 -0.90 4.74
C GLY A 533 -5.64 -0.21 3.45
N ARG A 534 -6.55 0.77 3.52
CA ARG A 534 -7.02 1.50 2.33
C ARG A 534 -5.97 2.50 1.86
N ILE A 535 -5.77 2.54 0.56
CA ILE A 535 -4.94 3.53 -0.12
C ILE A 535 -5.80 4.76 -0.39
N SER A 536 -5.27 5.95 -0.13
CA SER A 536 -5.93 7.23 -0.39
C SER A 536 -6.10 7.49 -1.90
N ASP A 537 -6.83 8.55 -2.22
CA ASP A 537 -6.75 9.13 -3.55
C ASP A 537 -5.34 9.67 -3.82
N HIS A 538 -5.02 9.80 -5.11
CA HIS A 538 -3.77 10.38 -5.58
C HIS A 538 -3.77 11.90 -5.37
N THR A 539 -2.69 12.41 -4.77
CA THR A 539 -2.42 13.85 -4.59
C THR A 539 -1.19 14.24 -5.41
N SER A 540 -1.11 15.46 -5.94
CA SER A 540 0.12 15.92 -6.61
C SER A 540 1.32 15.84 -5.66
N PHE A 541 2.51 15.51 -6.18
CA PHE A 541 3.76 15.48 -5.41
C PHE A 541 4.01 16.80 -4.67
N TRP A 542 3.86 17.94 -5.35
CA TRP A 542 4.16 19.23 -4.71
C TRP A 542 3.11 19.64 -3.69
N ASP A 543 1.83 19.38 -3.97
CA ASP A 543 0.75 19.61 -3.00
C ASP A 543 0.94 18.76 -1.75
N TRP A 544 1.38 17.52 -1.92
CA TRP A 544 1.69 16.64 -0.81
C TRP A 544 2.92 17.09 -0.02
N VAL A 545 4.02 17.46 -0.70
CA VAL A 545 5.22 17.99 -0.02
C VAL A 545 4.86 19.23 0.81
N ASP A 546 4.01 20.11 0.27
CA ASP A 546 3.60 21.37 0.91
C ASP A 546 2.53 21.21 2.01
N SER A 547 1.94 20.02 2.13
CA SER A 547 0.99 19.67 3.19
C SER A 547 1.62 18.69 4.18
N ASP A 548 1.51 17.40 3.93
CA ASP A 548 1.91 16.33 4.85
C ASP A 548 3.42 16.06 4.82
N GLY A 549 4.11 16.36 3.71
CA GLY A 549 5.51 16.00 3.51
C GLY A 549 6.47 16.61 4.54
N ALA A 550 6.14 17.77 5.09
CA ALA A 550 6.90 18.37 6.19
C ALA A 550 6.84 17.49 7.44
N GLU A 551 5.65 17.02 7.81
CA GLU A 551 5.50 16.12 8.95
C GLU A 551 6.22 14.80 8.70
N VAL A 552 6.24 14.29 7.46
CA VAL A 552 6.93 13.02 7.15
C VAL A 552 8.45 13.17 7.25
N ALA A 553 8.96 14.34 6.91
CA ALA A 553 10.38 14.64 7.00
C ALA A 553 10.88 14.72 8.45
N PHE A 554 10.03 15.17 9.38
CA PHE A 554 10.38 15.47 10.76
C PHE A 554 9.75 14.52 11.81
N HIS A 555 8.71 13.75 11.53
CA HIS A 555 8.14 12.81 12.50
C HIS A 555 8.52 11.38 12.12
N GLY A 556 9.13 10.65 13.07
CA GLY A 556 9.61 9.29 12.80
C GLY A 556 10.07 8.49 13.98
#